data_AF-A0A8S3B5V2-F1
#
_entry.id   AF-A0A8S3B5V2-F1
#
_cell.length_a   1.000
_cell.length_b   1.000
_cell.length_c   1.000
_cell.angle_alpha   90.00
_cell.angle_beta   90.00
_cell.angle_gamma   90.00
#
_symmetry.space_group_name_H-M   'P 1'
#
loop_
_entity.id
_entity.type
_entity.pdbx_description
1 polymer ?
#
loop_
_entity_poly.entity_id
_entity_poly.type
_entity_poly.pdbx_seq_one_letter_code
_entity_poly.pdbx_strand_id
1 'polypeptide(L)'
;MTAQDIDLVSFSSTDLKILRDKIDTLNAEPTVKDSAYGFLRDFNSDDIRCANLFATSVDIWDISQPVRDTVVNNLRSNLTVPVRFSYTIRRNQLDQDNSADAAAVVAGENTISITANDKNIRNALIQILNGTVDTQTAINFTIFNLIPRFLHVKPKANPEEINSFKNIFPRDYYANITMGLNRTKTIPNSTDVWWEMSEHGNKYSYTPSCAYSANQNYLSMLLFNDKVSPANISFLTRYGIIGLYTTFVVVVARLLRTVLQTSRTIMFYELPSVERLWHLLRNIYLVRENGMLLIEEELFAKLIFLYRSPTTLILFTKPKSK
;
A
#
# COMPACT_ATOMS: atom_id res chain seq x y z
N MET A 1 1.46 -13.36 22.16
CA MET A 1 0.43 -13.94 21.28
C MET A 1 0.79 -13.65 19.85
N THR A 2 0.73 -14.64 18.97
CA THR A 2 1.06 -14.49 17.54
C THR A 2 0.03 -15.26 16.73
N ALA A 3 -0.60 -14.61 15.76
CA ALA A 3 -1.40 -15.27 14.73
C ALA A 3 -0.55 -15.41 13.46
N GLN A 4 -0.43 -16.62 12.95
CA GLN A 4 0.29 -16.93 11.71
C GLN A 4 -0.53 -17.88 10.84
N ASP A 5 -0.40 -17.77 9.52
CA ASP A 5 -0.99 -18.63 8.50
C ASP A 5 -2.48 -18.95 8.71
N ILE A 6 -2.77 -20.05 9.43
CA ILE A 6 -4.12 -20.57 9.70
C ILE A 6 -4.97 -19.56 10.49
N ASP A 7 -4.33 -18.79 11.38
CA ASP A 7 -4.99 -17.77 12.20
C ASP A 7 -5.27 -16.46 11.43
N LEU A 8 -4.70 -16.30 10.23
CA LEU A 8 -4.88 -15.17 9.33
C LEU A 8 -5.84 -15.53 8.19
N VAL A 9 -7.13 -15.55 8.52
CA VAL A 9 -8.18 -16.01 7.61
C VAL A 9 -8.45 -14.96 6.52
N SER A 10 -8.55 -15.42 5.28
CA SER A 10 -8.94 -14.58 4.14
C SER A 10 -10.39 -14.14 4.25
N PHE A 11 -10.67 -12.87 3.97
CA PHE A 11 -12.02 -12.34 3.95
C PHE A 11 -12.70 -12.70 2.63
N SER A 12 -13.91 -13.26 2.67
CA SER A 12 -14.62 -13.66 1.45
C SER A 12 -15.37 -12.48 0.81
N SER A 13 -15.68 -12.59 -0.49
CA SER A 13 -16.51 -11.59 -1.17
C SER A 13 -17.94 -11.53 -0.61
N THR A 14 -18.43 -12.64 -0.05
CA THR A 14 -19.70 -12.70 0.69
C THR A 14 -19.62 -11.96 2.02
N ASP A 15 -18.51 -12.07 2.76
CA ASP A 15 -18.34 -11.34 4.03
C ASP A 15 -18.29 -9.83 3.81
N LEU A 16 -17.71 -9.40 2.68
CA LEU A 16 -17.67 -8.00 2.27
C LEU A 16 -19.08 -7.48 1.97
N LYS A 17 -19.91 -8.28 1.28
CA LYS A 17 -21.32 -7.93 1.08
C LYS A 17 -22.07 -7.83 2.41
N ILE A 18 -21.88 -8.79 3.32
CA ILE A 18 -22.50 -8.77 4.65
C ILE A 18 -22.08 -7.53 5.45
N LEU A 19 -20.81 -7.11 5.35
CA LEU A 19 -20.33 -5.87 5.99
C LEU A 19 -21.05 -4.63 5.43
N ARG A 20 -21.18 -4.54 4.11
CA ARG A 20 -21.89 -3.44 3.44
C ARG A 20 -23.37 -3.42 3.83
N ASP A 21 -24.05 -4.56 3.73
CA ASP A 21 -25.45 -4.69 4.14
C ASP A 21 -25.63 -4.30 5.61
N LYS A 22 -24.67 -4.67 6.48
CA LYS A 22 -24.71 -4.27 7.88
C LYS A 22 -24.64 -2.75 8.04
N ILE A 23 -23.74 -2.06 7.32
CA ILE A 23 -23.62 -0.60 7.35
C ILE A 23 -24.95 0.06 6.93
N ASP A 24 -25.65 -0.50 5.95
CA ASP A 24 -26.96 0.00 5.53
C ASP A 24 -28.03 -0.15 6.61
N THR A 25 -28.06 -1.29 7.30
CA THR A 25 -29.05 -1.57 8.37
C THR A 25 -28.84 -0.78 9.64
N LEU A 26 -27.67 -0.15 9.84
CA LEU A 26 -27.40 0.64 11.04
C LEU A 26 -28.16 1.97 11.03
N ASN A 27 -28.65 2.36 12.20
CA ASN A 27 -29.27 3.67 12.43
C ASN A 27 -28.17 4.74 12.59
N ALA A 28 -27.57 5.15 11.48
CA ALA A 28 -26.54 6.19 11.43
C ALA A 28 -26.87 7.25 10.36
N GLU A 29 -26.30 8.45 10.50
CA GLU A 29 -26.48 9.53 9.53
C GLU A 29 -25.98 9.13 8.12
N PRO A 30 -26.65 9.60 7.04
CA PRO A 30 -26.25 9.28 5.67
C PRO A 30 -24.79 9.62 5.35
N THR A 31 -24.31 10.78 5.85
CA THR A 31 -22.93 11.25 5.69
C THR A 31 -21.89 10.29 6.29
N VAL A 32 -22.22 9.67 7.43
CA VAL A 32 -21.35 8.69 8.11
C VAL A 32 -21.32 7.39 7.31
N LYS A 33 -22.46 6.95 6.77
CA LYS A 33 -22.54 5.78 5.89
C LYS A 33 -21.73 5.99 4.61
N ASP A 34 -21.89 7.14 3.97
CA ASP A 34 -21.15 7.49 2.75
C ASP A 34 -19.63 7.51 2.97
N SER A 35 -19.18 8.00 4.14
CA SER A 35 -17.77 7.97 4.52
C SER A 35 -17.25 6.55 4.70
N ALA A 36 -18.02 5.67 5.35
CA ALA A 36 -17.65 4.26 5.51
C ALA A 36 -17.62 3.52 4.16
N TYR A 37 -18.56 3.82 3.26
CA TYR A 37 -18.57 3.31 1.90
C TYR A 37 -17.41 3.82 1.05
N GLY A 38 -17.08 5.10 1.18
CA GLY A 38 -15.93 5.72 0.52
C GLY A 38 -14.64 4.97 0.85
N PHE A 39 -14.44 4.66 2.14
CA PHE A 39 -13.32 3.83 2.58
C PHE A 39 -13.38 2.40 2.01
N LEU A 40 -14.52 1.72 2.11
CA LEU A 40 -14.69 0.34 1.63
C LEU A 40 -14.61 0.16 0.12
N ARG A 41 -14.68 1.25 -0.66
CA ARG A 41 -14.56 1.20 -2.12
C ARG A 41 -13.13 0.91 -2.58
N ASP A 42 -12.15 1.30 -1.78
CA ASP A 42 -10.74 1.18 -2.13
C ASP A 42 -10.18 -0.23 -1.85
N PHE A 43 -10.95 -1.07 -1.15
CA PHE A 43 -10.56 -2.44 -0.76
C PHE A 43 -11.41 -3.52 -1.44
N ASN A 44 -10.73 -4.57 -1.91
CA ASN A 44 -11.35 -5.83 -2.32
C ASN A 44 -11.35 -6.83 -1.16
N SER A 45 -12.02 -7.98 -1.35
CA SER A 45 -12.01 -9.08 -0.37
C SER A 45 -10.61 -9.58 -0.04
N ASP A 46 -9.72 -9.60 -1.04
CA ASP A 46 -8.35 -10.13 -0.88
C ASP A 46 -7.44 -9.20 -0.05
N ASP A 47 -7.79 -7.92 0.00
CA ASP A 47 -7.06 -6.88 0.72
C ASP A 47 -7.41 -6.87 2.23
N ILE A 48 -8.46 -7.59 2.62
CA ILE A 48 -8.98 -7.65 3.98
C ILE A 48 -8.63 -9.01 4.58
N ARG A 49 -8.11 -9.01 5.81
CA ARG A 49 -7.75 -10.22 6.55
C ARG A 49 -8.27 -10.18 7.98
N CYS A 50 -8.66 -11.33 8.49
CA CYS A 50 -9.09 -11.49 9.87
C CYS A 50 -7.95 -12.13 10.65
N ALA A 51 -7.42 -11.40 11.62
CA ALA A 51 -6.38 -11.87 12.52
C ALA A 51 -7.04 -12.40 13.80
N ASN A 52 -7.07 -13.72 13.93
CA ASN A 52 -7.62 -14.42 15.07
C ASN A 52 -6.48 -14.73 16.05
N LEU A 53 -6.33 -13.92 17.08
CA LEU A 53 -5.32 -14.12 18.12
C LEU A 53 -5.84 -15.10 19.17
N PHE A 54 -5.07 -16.14 19.46
CA PHE A 54 -5.38 -17.02 20.58
C PHE A 54 -5.30 -16.25 21.89
N ALA A 55 -6.34 -16.33 22.71
CA ALA A 55 -6.54 -15.45 23.86
C ALA A 55 -5.79 -15.90 25.13
N THR A 56 -5.11 -17.05 25.11
CA THR A 56 -4.19 -17.48 26.17
C THR A 56 -2.76 -17.06 25.84
N SER A 57 -2.02 -16.57 26.84
CA SER A 57 -0.59 -16.26 26.67
C SER A 57 0.20 -17.52 26.30
N VAL A 58 1.08 -17.38 25.30
CA VAL A 58 2.04 -18.43 24.92
C VAL A 58 3.18 -18.51 25.94
N ASP A 59 3.54 -17.36 26.52
CA ASP A 59 4.63 -17.24 27.48
C ASP A 59 4.09 -17.23 28.92
N ILE A 60 4.88 -17.81 29.82
CA ILE A 60 4.65 -17.73 31.27
C ILE A 60 4.93 -16.30 31.74
N TRP A 61 4.13 -15.83 32.69
CA TRP A 61 4.29 -14.51 33.27
C TRP A 61 5.29 -14.53 34.42
N ASP A 62 6.57 -14.47 34.06
CA ASP A 62 7.69 -14.40 34.99
C ASP A 62 8.03 -12.93 35.32
N ILE A 63 7.64 -12.49 36.53
CA ILE A 63 8.02 -11.18 37.07
C ILE A 63 8.67 -11.34 38.44
N SER A 64 9.73 -10.57 38.68
CA SER A 64 10.39 -10.55 39.99
C SER A 64 9.45 -10.02 41.08
N GLN A 65 9.56 -10.56 42.30
CA GLN A 65 8.70 -10.14 43.41
C GLN A 65 8.78 -8.65 43.75
N PRO A 66 9.97 -7.99 43.74
CA PRO A 66 10.03 -6.54 43.96
C PRO A 66 9.24 -5.73 42.92
N VAL A 67 9.22 -6.17 41.66
CA VAL A 67 8.44 -5.53 40.59
C VAL A 67 6.95 -5.75 40.83
N ARG A 68 6.55 -6.95 41.25
CA ARG A 68 5.16 -7.26 41.64
C ARG A 68 4.69 -6.33 42.76
N ASP A 69 5.48 -6.20 43.82
CA ASP A 69 5.16 -5.35 44.97
C ASP A 69 5.07 -3.87 44.58
N THR A 70 5.95 -3.42 43.68
CA THR A 70 5.91 -2.06 43.13
C THR A 70 4.61 -1.82 42.36
N VAL A 71 4.18 -2.77 41.52
CA VAL A 71 2.91 -2.67 40.78
C VAL A 71 1.72 -2.63 41.76
N VAL A 72 1.71 -3.50 42.77
CA VAL A 72 0.66 -3.52 43.81
C VAL A 72 0.61 -2.20 44.58
N ASN A 73 1.76 -1.64 44.95
CA ASN A 73 1.85 -0.35 45.65
C ASN A 73 1.36 0.80 44.77
N ASN A 74 1.71 0.81 43.48
CA ASN A 74 1.21 1.79 42.51
C ASN A 74 -0.32 1.70 42.35
N LEU A 75 -0.88 0.47 42.32
CA LEU A 75 -2.32 0.25 42.24
C LEU A 75 -3.07 0.71 43.51
N ARG A 76 -2.46 0.57 44.70
CA ARG A 76 -2.99 1.07 45.98
C ARG A 76 -2.92 2.59 46.09
N SER A 77 -1.93 3.20 45.47
CA SER A 77 -1.75 4.66 45.44
C SER A 77 -2.74 5.34 44.47
N ASN A 78 -2.79 6.67 44.51
CA ASN A 78 -3.60 7.47 43.58
C ASN A 78 -2.92 7.69 42.21
N LEU A 79 -1.78 7.02 41.93
CA LEU A 79 -1.06 7.16 40.66
C LEU A 79 -1.84 6.53 39.51
N THR A 80 -1.88 7.19 38.35
CA THR A 80 -2.41 6.62 37.11
C THR A 80 -1.52 5.50 36.58
N VAL A 81 -2.13 4.36 36.27
CA VAL A 81 -1.42 3.18 35.74
C VAL A 81 -1.81 2.97 34.28
N PRO A 82 -0.91 3.15 33.31
CA PRO A 82 -1.22 2.90 31.90
C PRO A 82 -1.23 1.41 31.59
N VAL A 83 -2.27 0.95 30.91
CA VAL A 83 -2.36 -0.36 30.28
C VAL A 83 -2.22 -0.17 28.78
N ARG A 84 -1.23 -0.83 28.19
CA ARG A 84 -0.90 -0.69 26.77
C ARG A 84 -1.10 -2.00 26.03
N PHE A 85 -1.86 -1.94 24.95
CA PHE A 85 -1.95 -2.98 23.92
C PHE A 85 -1.06 -2.59 22.74
N SER A 86 -0.02 -3.36 22.48
CA SER A 86 0.90 -3.16 21.35
C SER A 86 0.78 -4.30 20.35
N TYR A 87 0.73 -3.97 19.06
CA TYR A 87 0.65 -4.94 17.98
C TYR A 87 1.68 -4.64 16.89
N THR A 88 2.20 -5.71 16.29
CA THR A 88 3.16 -5.64 15.19
C THR A 88 2.67 -6.50 14.04
N ILE A 89 2.57 -5.91 12.85
CA ILE A 89 2.16 -6.60 11.63
C ILE A 89 3.39 -6.75 10.76
N ARG A 90 3.72 -8.00 10.43
CA ARG A 90 4.84 -8.34 9.57
C ARG A 90 4.29 -8.80 8.22
N ARG A 91 4.80 -8.20 7.14
CA ARG A 91 4.48 -8.62 5.78
C ARG A 91 5.51 -9.63 5.29
N ASN A 92 5.05 -10.62 4.53
CA ASN A 92 5.97 -11.54 3.89
C ASN A 92 6.64 -10.83 2.70
N GLN A 93 7.90 -10.47 2.85
CA GLN A 93 8.73 -9.91 1.79
C GLN A 93 9.54 -11.05 1.18
N LEU A 94 8.93 -11.82 0.28
CA LEU A 94 9.64 -12.91 -0.41
C LEU A 94 10.71 -12.40 -1.37
N ASP A 95 10.63 -11.13 -1.79
CA ASP A 95 11.60 -10.49 -2.68
C ASP A 95 12.18 -9.25 -1.99
N GLN A 96 13.41 -9.37 -1.47
CA GLN A 96 14.14 -8.27 -0.83
C GLN A 96 14.28 -7.03 -1.72
N ASP A 97 14.25 -7.18 -3.04
CA ASP A 97 14.36 -6.08 -4.01
C ASP A 97 13.01 -5.43 -4.39
N ASN A 98 11.87 -6.06 -4.08
CA ASN A 98 10.54 -5.58 -4.53
C ASN A 98 9.82 -4.64 -3.54
N SER A 99 10.46 -4.24 -2.45
CA SER A 99 9.78 -3.64 -1.29
C SER A 99 10.12 -2.17 -0.99
N ALA A 100 10.70 -1.43 -1.93
CA ALA A 100 10.99 0.01 -1.73
C ALA A 100 9.74 0.81 -1.31
N ASP A 101 8.55 0.29 -1.62
CA ASP A 101 7.28 0.95 -1.36
C ASP A 101 6.46 0.42 -0.17
N ALA A 102 6.92 -0.59 0.56
CA ALA A 102 6.26 -1.06 1.77
C ALA A 102 7.23 -1.46 2.89
N ALA A 103 6.97 -0.99 4.10
CA ALA A 103 7.68 -1.40 5.30
C ALA A 103 7.41 -2.88 5.62
N ALA A 104 8.48 -3.60 5.94
CA ALA A 104 8.46 -5.02 6.28
C ALA A 104 7.66 -5.29 7.55
N VAL A 105 7.81 -4.40 8.52
CA VAL A 105 7.14 -4.46 9.82
C VAL A 105 6.56 -3.09 10.11
N VAL A 106 5.29 -3.07 10.49
CA VAL A 106 4.59 -1.88 10.97
C VAL A 106 4.04 -2.17 12.37
N ALA A 107 4.07 -1.18 13.25
CA ALA A 107 3.67 -1.34 14.64
C ALA A 107 2.69 -0.25 15.07
N GLY A 108 1.81 -0.59 16.00
CA GLY A 108 0.88 0.35 16.62
C GLY A 108 0.66 0.02 18.09
N GLU A 109 0.16 0.99 18.84
CA GLU A 109 -0.18 0.82 20.25
C GLU A 109 -1.47 1.58 20.58
N ASN A 110 -2.26 1.00 21.49
CA ASN A 110 -3.39 1.67 22.14
C ASN A 110 -3.16 1.64 23.66
N THR A 111 -3.35 2.78 24.33
CA THR A 111 -3.06 2.91 25.76
C THR A 111 -4.27 3.46 26.51
N ILE A 112 -4.68 2.76 27.57
CA ILE A 112 -5.73 3.17 28.49
C ILE A 112 -5.10 3.48 29.85
N SER A 113 -5.50 4.57 30.49
CA SER A 113 -5.03 4.91 31.83
C SER A 113 -6.03 4.47 32.90
N ILE A 114 -5.63 3.58 33.79
CA ILE A 114 -6.39 3.23 35.00
C ILE A 114 -6.19 4.34 36.01
N THR A 115 -7.25 5.08 36.32
CA THR A 115 -7.24 6.21 37.26
C THR A 115 -7.57 5.75 38.68
N ALA A 116 -7.43 6.64 39.67
CA ALA A 116 -7.82 6.35 41.05
C ALA A 116 -9.32 6.07 41.24
N ASN A 117 -10.16 6.49 40.28
CA ASN A 117 -11.60 6.26 40.29
C ASN A 117 -11.97 4.81 39.95
N ASP A 118 -11.09 4.08 39.26
CA ASP A 118 -11.30 2.71 38.79
C ASP A 118 -11.03 1.68 39.90
N LYS A 119 -11.65 1.89 41.07
CA LYS A 119 -11.42 1.08 42.28
C LYS A 119 -11.69 -0.40 42.06
N ASN A 120 -12.69 -0.73 41.23
CA ASN A 120 -13.04 -2.12 40.93
C ASN A 120 -11.90 -2.86 40.20
N ILE A 121 -11.33 -2.23 39.16
CA ILE A 121 -10.23 -2.81 38.37
C ILE A 121 -8.96 -2.90 39.23
N ARG A 122 -8.66 -1.85 40.00
CA ARG A 122 -7.49 -1.82 40.90
C ARG A 122 -7.56 -2.91 41.97
N ASN A 123 -8.71 -3.04 42.64
CA ASN A 123 -8.88 -4.03 43.69
C ASN A 123 -8.82 -5.45 43.13
N ALA A 124 -9.43 -5.71 41.97
CA ALA A 124 -9.35 -6.99 41.29
C ALA A 124 -7.90 -7.34 40.90
N LEU A 125 -7.16 -6.39 40.31
CA LEU A 125 -5.73 -6.57 40.00
C LEU A 125 -4.91 -6.87 41.25
N ILE A 126 -5.09 -6.12 42.33
CA ILE A 126 -4.36 -6.35 43.60
C ILE A 126 -4.65 -7.76 44.14
N GLN A 127 -5.90 -8.22 44.10
CA GLN A 127 -6.28 -9.55 44.55
C GLN A 127 -5.65 -10.65 43.68
N ILE A 128 -5.64 -10.47 42.36
CA ILE A 128 -5.00 -11.39 41.41
C ILE A 128 -3.49 -11.47 41.68
N LEU A 129 -2.85 -10.32 41.90
CA LEU A 129 -1.40 -10.21 42.08
C LEU A 129 -0.90 -10.78 43.42
N ASN A 130 -1.63 -10.52 44.51
CA ASN A 130 -1.31 -11.03 45.85
C ASN A 130 -1.64 -12.52 46.00
N GLY A 131 -2.42 -13.08 45.07
CA GLY A 131 -2.79 -14.49 45.07
C GLY A 131 -3.61 -14.95 46.25
N THR A 132 -4.34 -14.03 46.89
CA THR A 132 -5.16 -14.21 48.10
C THR A 132 -6.44 -15.03 47.88
N VAL A 133 -6.54 -15.84 46.82
CA VAL A 133 -7.74 -16.65 46.55
C VAL A 133 -7.42 -18.13 46.57
N ASP A 134 -8.03 -18.79 47.55
CA ASP A 134 -8.19 -20.22 47.60
C ASP A 134 -9.08 -20.71 46.44
N THR A 135 -8.42 -21.36 45.49
CA THR A 135 -8.81 -22.56 44.73
C THR A 135 -10.09 -22.65 43.88
N GLN A 136 -11.11 -21.79 43.93
CA GLN A 136 -12.37 -22.07 43.17
C GLN A 136 -12.93 -20.99 42.25
N THR A 137 -12.51 -19.72 42.32
CA THR A 137 -12.96 -18.69 41.37
C THR A 137 -11.78 -17.96 40.74
N ALA A 138 -11.65 -18.07 39.41
CA ALA A 138 -10.76 -17.21 38.66
C ALA A 138 -11.29 -15.77 38.78
N ILE A 139 -10.56 -14.91 39.51
CA ILE A 139 -10.87 -13.47 39.51
C ILE A 139 -10.48 -12.94 38.14
N ASN A 140 -11.49 -12.41 37.44
CA ASN A 140 -11.31 -11.73 36.18
C ASN A 140 -11.65 -10.24 36.35
N PHE A 141 -10.98 -9.37 35.63
CA PHE A 141 -11.33 -7.95 35.54
C PHE A 141 -11.49 -7.54 34.08
N THR A 142 -12.34 -6.54 33.83
CA THR A 142 -12.60 -6.04 32.48
C THR A 142 -11.91 -4.70 32.26
N ILE A 143 -11.21 -4.57 31.14
CA ILE A 143 -10.75 -3.30 30.60
C ILE A 143 -11.60 -2.97 29.37
N PHE A 144 -12.22 -1.80 29.38
CA PHE A 144 -13.06 -1.33 28.28
C PHE A 144 -12.23 -0.62 27.21
N ASN A 145 -12.59 -0.78 25.94
CA ASN A 145 -12.00 -0.11 24.79
C ASN A 145 -10.50 -0.37 24.52
N LEU A 146 -9.98 -1.57 24.85
CA LEU A 146 -8.54 -1.85 24.80
C LEU A 146 -8.03 -2.23 23.40
N ILE A 147 -8.71 -3.14 22.71
CA ILE A 147 -8.21 -3.72 21.45
C ILE A 147 -9.01 -3.16 20.27
N PRO A 148 -8.40 -2.45 19.30
CA PRO A 148 -9.10 -2.00 18.11
C PRO A 148 -9.47 -3.20 17.23
N ARG A 149 -10.75 -3.28 16.82
CA ARG A 149 -11.26 -4.37 15.97
C ARG A 149 -11.06 -4.11 14.48
N PHE A 150 -10.87 -2.85 14.08
CA PHE A 150 -10.64 -2.46 12.70
C PHE A 150 -9.34 -1.66 12.62
N LEU A 151 -8.43 -2.07 11.74
CA LEU A 151 -7.14 -1.41 11.55
C LEU A 151 -6.86 -1.19 10.07
N HIS A 152 -6.42 0.03 9.73
CA HIS A 152 -5.94 0.35 8.39
C HIS A 152 -4.41 0.21 8.35
N VAL A 153 -3.95 -0.75 7.56
CA VAL A 153 -2.54 -1.10 7.45
C VAL A 153 -1.96 -0.50 6.17
N LYS A 154 -1.38 0.69 6.30
CA LYS A 154 -0.73 1.41 5.20
C LYS A 154 0.62 0.79 4.82
N PRO A 155 1.14 1.02 3.60
CA PRO A 155 2.38 0.37 3.16
C PRO A 155 3.61 0.81 3.96
N LYS A 156 3.78 2.12 4.19
CA LYS A 156 4.97 2.69 4.88
C LYS A 156 4.68 3.29 6.26
N ALA A 157 3.43 3.63 6.53
CA ALA A 157 3.05 4.26 7.79
C ALA A 157 2.63 3.21 8.82
N ASN A 158 2.64 3.60 10.08
CA ASN A 158 2.09 2.79 11.17
C ASN A 158 0.59 2.56 10.93
N PRO A 159 0.03 1.44 11.42
CA PRO A 159 -1.38 1.17 11.22
C PRO A 159 -2.22 2.23 11.94
N GLU A 160 -3.21 2.75 11.25
CA GLU A 160 -4.07 3.83 11.73
C GLU A 160 -5.47 3.32 12.03
N GLU A 161 -6.15 4.05 12.91
CA GLU A 161 -7.57 3.86 13.16
C GLU A 161 -8.41 4.40 12.00
N ILE A 162 -9.48 3.68 11.66
CA ILE A 162 -10.39 4.07 10.59
C ILE A 162 -11.50 4.94 11.19
N ASN A 163 -11.33 6.27 11.10
CA ASN A 163 -12.29 7.24 11.66
C ASN A 163 -13.73 7.01 11.17
N SER A 164 -13.93 6.66 9.90
CA SER A 164 -15.25 6.34 9.36
C SER A 164 -15.90 5.14 10.05
N PHE A 165 -15.10 4.12 10.39
CA PHE A 165 -15.56 2.94 11.10
C PHE A 165 -15.78 3.23 12.58
N LYS A 166 -14.96 4.10 13.17
CA LYS A 166 -15.16 4.57 14.55
C LYS A 166 -16.49 5.32 14.71
N ASN A 167 -16.89 6.08 13.69
CA ASN A 167 -18.15 6.81 13.69
C ASN A 167 -19.37 5.91 13.41
N ILE A 168 -19.24 4.91 12.53
CA ILE A 168 -20.36 4.01 12.21
C ILE A 168 -20.52 2.88 13.25
N PHE A 169 -19.43 2.45 13.90
CA PHE A 169 -19.40 1.41 14.93
C PHE A 169 -18.84 1.94 16.28
N PRO A 170 -19.39 3.02 16.88
CA PRO A 170 -18.76 3.67 18.03
C PRO A 170 -18.64 2.78 19.28
N ARG A 171 -19.55 1.82 19.44
CA ARG A 171 -19.52 0.86 20.56
C ARG A 171 -18.75 -0.42 20.27
N ASP A 172 -18.57 -0.74 18.99
CA ASP A 172 -17.97 -2.00 18.55
C ASP A 172 -16.57 -1.81 17.96
N TYR A 173 -16.09 -0.56 17.87
CA TYR A 173 -14.78 -0.26 17.28
C TYR A 173 -13.65 -0.83 18.14
N TYR A 174 -13.78 -0.75 19.46
CA TYR A 174 -12.85 -1.37 20.39
C TYR A 174 -13.52 -2.54 21.11
N ALA A 175 -12.80 -3.65 21.23
CA ALA A 175 -13.17 -4.77 22.06
C ALA A 175 -12.88 -4.47 23.53
N ASN A 176 -13.82 -4.83 24.39
CA ASN A 176 -13.63 -4.86 25.82
C ASN A 176 -13.02 -6.21 26.18
N ILE A 177 -12.03 -6.23 27.06
CA ILE A 177 -11.26 -7.45 27.35
C ILE A 177 -11.38 -7.80 28.83
N THR A 178 -11.86 -9.00 29.11
CA THR A 178 -11.72 -9.65 30.41
C THR A 178 -10.38 -10.35 30.49
N MET A 179 -9.64 -10.08 31.57
CA MET A 179 -8.34 -10.69 31.82
C MET A 179 -8.38 -11.44 33.15
N GLY A 180 -7.75 -12.60 33.18
CA GLY A 180 -7.55 -13.42 34.37
C GLY A 180 -6.13 -13.97 34.41
N LEU A 181 -5.64 -14.27 35.61
CA LEU A 181 -4.37 -14.95 35.80
C LEU A 181 -4.64 -16.41 36.13
N ASN A 182 -4.22 -17.30 35.24
CA ASN A 182 -4.35 -18.74 35.42
C ASN A 182 -3.07 -19.30 36.05
N ARG A 183 -3.19 -20.42 36.77
CA ARG A 183 -2.09 -21.08 37.48
C ARG A 183 -2.12 -22.56 37.17
N THR A 184 -0.94 -23.15 36.97
CA THR A 184 -0.86 -24.61 36.83
C THR A 184 -1.24 -25.28 38.16
N LYS A 185 -2.17 -26.24 38.07
CA LYS A 185 -2.64 -27.06 39.21
C LYS A 185 -2.15 -28.50 39.13
N THR A 186 -1.56 -28.89 38.00
CA THR A 186 -1.22 -30.27 37.67
C THR A 186 0.15 -30.70 38.19
N ILE A 187 1.04 -29.75 38.45
CA ILE A 187 2.39 -30.03 38.97
C ILE A 187 2.46 -29.52 40.43
N PRO A 188 2.73 -30.38 41.42
CA PRO A 188 2.97 -29.92 42.78
C PRO A 188 4.22 -29.02 42.82
N ASN A 189 4.12 -27.87 43.50
CA ASN A 189 5.14 -26.82 43.64
C ASN A 189 5.44 -25.95 42.41
N SER A 190 4.76 -26.13 41.28
CA SER A 190 4.91 -25.18 40.16
C SER A 190 4.23 -23.84 40.49
N THR A 191 4.98 -22.75 40.38
CA THR A 191 4.48 -21.38 40.53
C THR A 191 4.16 -20.71 39.20
N ASP A 192 4.08 -21.49 38.11
CA ASP A 192 3.88 -20.95 36.78
C ASP A 192 2.49 -20.34 36.67
N VAL A 193 2.47 -19.07 36.27
CA VAL A 193 1.27 -18.28 36.09
C VAL A 193 1.28 -17.66 34.71
N TRP A 194 0.13 -17.58 34.06
CA TRP A 194 0.01 -16.94 32.74
C TRP A 194 -1.28 -16.15 32.64
N TRP A 195 -1.29 -15.16 31.77
CA TRP A 195 -2.47 -14.35 31.51
C TRP A 195 -3.37 -15.03 30.48
N GLU A 196 -4.67 -15.03 30.77
CA GLU A 196 -5.73 -15.45 29.85
C GLU A 196 -6.65 -14.26 29.61
N MET A 197 -6.99 -14.02 28.36
CA MET A 197 -7.85 -12.94 27.92
C MET A 197 -9.11 -13.53 27.29
N SER A 198 -10.19 -12.76 27.32
CA SER A 198 -11.41 -13.07 26.59
C SER A 198 -12.15 -11.78 26.26
N GLU A 199 -12.93 -11.78 25.18
CA GLU A 199 -13.76 -10.62 24.85
C GLU A 199 -14.93 -10.50 25.83
N HIS A 200 -15.14 -9.31 26.36
CA HIS A 200 -16.18 -9.01 27.32
C HIS A 200 -17.45 -8.54 26.62
N GLY A 201 -18.46 -9.43 26.60
CA GLY A 201 -19.76 -9.14 26.01
C GLY A 201 -19.79 -9.45 24.51
N ASN A 202 -20.13 -10.69 24.17
CA ASN A 202 -20.05 -11.24 22.81
C ASN A 202 -21.12 -10.73 21.82
N LYS A 203 -21.71 -9.55 22.04
CA LYS A 203 -22.78 -8.99 21.19
C LYS A 203 -22.34 -7.70 20.52
N TYR A 204 -21.39 -7.81 19.62
CA TYR A 204 -21.12 -6.73 18.67
C TYR A 204 -22.22 -6.67 17.61
N SER A 205 -22.50 -5.48 17.11
CA SER A 205 -23.43 -5.29 16.00
C SER A 205 -22.94 -5.98 14.73
N TYR A 206 -21.61 -6.11 14.58
CA TYR A 206 -20.95 -6.80 13.48
C TYR A 206 -19.86 -7.75 13.98
N THR A 207 -19.95 -9.00 13.53
CA THR A 207 -18.92 -10.03 13.65
C THR A 207 -18.73 -10.65 12.27
N PRO A 208 -17.52 -10.62 11.69
CA PRO A 208 -17.30 -11.20 10.37
C PRO A 208 -17.28 -12.72 10.46
N SER A 209 -17.69 -13.43 9.41
CA SER A 209 -17.75 -14.90 9.42
C SER A 209 -16.38 -15.58 9.54
N CYS A 210 -15.32 -14.87 9.16
CA CYS A 210 -13.92 -15.27 9.32
C CYS A 210 -13.39 -15.16 10.77
N ALA A 211 -14.11 -14.45 11.67
CA ALA A 211 -13.73 -14.35 13.06
C ALA A 211 -14.08 -15.65 13.78
N TYR A 212 -13.11 -16.23 14.48
CA TYR A 212 -13.40 -17.35 15.36
C TYR A 212 -14.29 -16.88 16.50
N SER A 213 -15.28 -17.70 16.84
CA SER A 213 -16.27 -17.33 17.85
C SER A 213 -15.58 -17.06 19.18
N ALA A 214 -16.08 -16.09 19.94
CA ALA A 214 -15.64 -15.83 21.31
C ALA A 214 -15.75 -17.06 22.23
N ASN A 215 -16.56 -18.06 21.86
CA ASN A 215 -16.66 -19.35 22.55
C ASN A 215 -15.40 -20.24 22.36
N GLN A 216 -14.48 -19.87 21.48
CA GLN A 216 -13.27 -20.64 21.14
C GLN A 216 -11.98 -20.00 21.71
N ASN A 217 -12.07 -19.03 22.62
CA ASN A 217 -10.92 -18.31 23.21
C ASN A 217 -10.03 -17.62 22.15
N TYR A 218 -10.64 -16.94 21.18
CA TYR A 218 -9.94 -16.10 20.22
C TYR A 218 -10.38 -14.63 20.32
N LEU A 219 -9.43 -13.72 20.08
CA LEU A 219 -9.65 -12.29 19.90
C LEU A 219 -9.51 -12.00 18.40
N SER A 220 -10.51 -11.38 17.78
CA SER A 220 -10.52 -11.20 16.32
C SER A 220 -10.37 -9.73 15.92
N MET A 221 -9.38 -9.43 15.07
CA MET A 221 -9.18 -8.10 14.48
C MET A 221 -9.30 -8.17 12.96
N LEU A 222 -9.93 -7.16 12.36
CA LEU A 222 -10.02 -6.99 10.92
C LEU A 222 -8.96 -6.00 10.44
N LEU A 223 -8.10 -6.49 9.55
CA LEU A 223 -6.99 -5.73 8.96
C LEU A 223 -7.34 -5.37 7.52
N PHE A 224 -7.36 -4.07 7.22
CA PHE A 224 -7.51 -3.54 5.86
C PHE A 224 -6.13 -3.17 5.34
N ASN A 225 -5.58 -3.93 4.41
CA ASN A 225 -4.22 -3.71 3.92
C ASN A 225 -4.23 -2.96 2.59
N ASP A 226 -3.48 -1.87 2.53
CA ASP A 226 -3.30 -1.13 1.27
C ASP A 226 -2.49 -1.95 0.27
N LYS A 227 -2.87 -1.81 -1.01
CA LYS A 227 -2.13 -2.40 -2.11
C LYS A 227 -0.76 -1.75 -2.22
N VAL A 228 0.24 -2.58 -2.46
CA VAL A 228 1.61 -2.14 -2.73
C VAL A 228 1.85 -2.32 -4.22
N SER A 229 2.31 -1.27 -4.89
CA SER A 229 2.71 -1.39 -6.29
C SER A 229 3.93 -2.31 -6.41
N PRO A 230 3.98 -3.21 -7.40
CA PRO A 230 5.17 -4.00 -7.65
C PRO A 230 6.34 -3.07 -7.99
N ALA A 231 7.55 -3.40 -7.52
CA ALA A 231 8.73 -2.54 -7.68
C ALA A 231 9.10 -2.28 -9.15
N ASN A 232 8.73 -3.17 -10.07
CA ASN A 232 8.96 -2.98 -11.50
C ASN A 232 8.23 -1.75 -12.07
N ILE A 233 7.20 -1.23 -11.39
CA ILE A 233 6.39 -0.08 -11.85
C ILE A 233 6.61 1.15 -10.95
N SER A 234 7.22 0.99 -9.77
CA SER A 234 7.44 2.10 -8.83
C SER A 234 8.38 3.20 -9.37
N PHE A 235 9.22 2.89 -10.34
CA PHE A 235 10.06 3.90 -10.99
C PHE A 235 9.24 4.95 -11.77
N LEU A 236 8.06 4.56 -12.27
CA LEU A 236 7.19 5.44 -13.06
C LEU A 236 6.49 6.51 -12.20
N THR A 237 6.14 6.16 -10.96
CA THR A 237 5.31 7.00 -10.08
C THR A 237 6.07 8.15 -9.44
N ARG A 238 7.41 8.11 -9.37
CA ARG A 238 8.21 9.16 -8.72
C ARG A 238 8.59 10.32 -9.65
N TYR A 239 9.38 10.03 -10.69
CA TYR A 239 9.81 11.03 -11.70
C TYR A 239 9.67 10.51 -13.13
N GLY A 240 9.33 9.23 -13.32
CA GLY A 240 9.27 8.61 -14.64
C GLY A 240 8.27 9.28 -15.58
N ILE A 241 7.09 9.68 -15.08
CA ILE A 241 6.09 10.34 -15.92
C ILE A 241 6.54 11.72 -16.42
N ILE A 242 7.24 12.49 -15.59
CA ILE A 242 7.79 13.81 -15.95
C ILE A 242 8.94 13.61 -16.95
N GLY A 243 9.80 12.61 -16.73
CA GLY A 243 10.86 12.22 -17.67
C GLY A 243 10.30 11.79 -19.03
N LEU A 244 9.23 11.00 -19.04
CA LEU A 244 8.57 10.57 -20.27
C LEU A 244 7.95 11.75 -21.02
N TYR A 245 7.26 12.65 -20.32
CA TYR A 245 6.68 13.84 -20.92
C TYR A 245 7.75 14.75 -21.54
N THR A 246 8.81 15.05 -20.79
CA THR A 246 9.89 15.93 -21.24
C THR A 246 10.65 15.34 -22.43
N THR A 247 10.96 14.04 -22.41
CA THR A 247 11.62 13.38 -23.55
C THR A 247 10.74 13.37 -24.79
N PHE A 248 9.45 13.07 -24.67
CA PHE A 248 8.50 13.13 -25.78
C PHE A 248 8.43 14.52 -26.41
N VAL A 249 8.27 15.57 -25.58
CA VAL A 249 8.21 16.97 -26.06
C VAL A 249 9.51 17.37 -26.76
N VAL A 250 10.68 17.02 -26.22
CA VAL A 250 11.98 17.32 -26.84
C VAL A 250 12.13 16.61 -28.19
N VAL A 251 11.71 15.35 -28.30
CA VAL A 251 11.77 14.60 -29.55
C VAL A 251 10.88 15.24 -30.61
N VAL A 252 9.63 15.56 -30.28
CA VAL A 252 8.70 16.23 -31.21
C VAL A 252 9.25 17.60 -31.64
N ALA A 253 9.76 18.40 -30.70
CA ALA A 253 10.35 19.69 -30.99
C ALA A 253 11.56 19.58 -31.93
N ARG A 254 12.42 18.57 -31.75
CA ARG A 254 13.57 18.30 -32.64
C ARG A 254 13.13 17.88 -34.03
N LEU A 255 12.10 17.04 -34.15
CA LEU A 255 11.55 16.64 -35.44
C LEU A 255 10.97 17.84 -36.20
N LEU A 256 10.13 18.64 -35.54
CA LEU A 256 9.58 19.87 -36.12
C LEU A 256 10.68 20.84 -36.54
N ARG A 257 11.72 21.04 -35.71
CA ARG A 257 12.86 21.88 -36.06
C ARG A 257 13.59 21.38 -37.31
N THR A 258 13.72 20.07 -37.48
CA THR A 258 14.40 19.49 -38.65
C THR A 258 13.61 19.73 -39.93
N VAL A 259 12.28 19.56 -39.91
CA VAL A 259 11.42 19.80 -41.08
C VAL A 259 11.42 21.28 -41.48
N LEU A 260 11.48 22.19 -40.52
CA LEU A 260 11.51 23.64 -40.77
C LEU A 260 12.87 24.17 -41.25
N GLN A 261 13.94 23.37 -41.21
CA GLN A 261 15.26 23.76 -41.73
C GLN A 261 15.37 23.59 -43.25
N THR A 262 14.47 24.25 -43.98
CA THR A 262 14.44 24.23 -45.46
C THR A 262 15.57 25.06 -46.09
N SER A 263 16.27 25.90 -45.34
CA SER A 263 17.30 26.81 -45.87
C SER A 263 18.44 26.10 -46.60
N ARG A 264 18.82 24.89 -46.15
CA ARG A 264 19.89 24.10 -46.75
C ARG A 264 19.53 23.55 -48.13
N THR A 265 18.25 23.40 -48.43
CA THR A 265 17.78 22.80 -49.67
C THR A 265 17.37 23.84 -50.72
N ILE A 266 17.33 25.13 -50.36
CA ILE A 266 16.98 26.25 -51.26
C ILE A 266 17.77 26.16 -52.58
N MET A 267 19.09 25.90 -52.50
CA MET A 267 19.96 25.82 -53.69
C MET A 267 19.57 24.73 -54.70
N PHE A 268 18.76 23.75 -54.30
CA PHE A 268 18.31 22.64 -55.14
C PHE A 268 16.84 22.78 -55.57
N TYR A 269 15.99 23.36 -54.73
CA TYR A 269 14.55 23.51 -55.02
C TYR A 269 14.21 24.81 -55.76
N GLU A 270 14.91 25.92 -55.48
CA GLU A 270 14.63 27.24 -56.05
C GLU A 270 15.49 27.50 -57.30
N LEU A 271 15.22 26.78 -58.38
CA LEU A 271 15.93 26.91 -59.66
C LEU A 271 15.07 27.65 -60.70
N PRO A 272 15.57 28.68 -61.40
CA PRO A 272 14.77 29.50 -62.32
C PRO A 272 14.19 28.74 -63.52
N SER A 273 14.96 27.82 -64.12
CA SER A 273 14.52 26.97 -65.23
C SER A 273 15.27 25.64 -65.24
N VAL A 274 14.53 24.54 -65.17
CA VAL A 274 15.10 23.19 -65.01
C VAL A 274 15.16 22.42 -66.35
N GLU A 275 14.78 23.04 -67.46
CA GLU A 275 14.61 22.38 -68.77
C GLU A 275 15.91 21.68 -69.25
N ARG A 276 17.05 22.37 -69.16
CA ARG A 276 18.36 21.80 -69.57
C ARG A 276 18.80 20.65 -68.68
N LEU A 277 18.51 20.73 -67.38
CA LEU A 277 18.82 19.68 -66.42
C LEU A 277 17.93 18.45 -66.65
N TRP A 278 16.66 18.67 -66.96
CA TRP A 278 15.74 17.62 -67.36
C TRP A 278 16.18 16.92 -68.65
N HIS A 279 16.63 17.66 -69.67
CA HIS A 279 17.18 17.07 -70.89
C HIS A 279 18.45 16.25 -70.63
N LEU A 280 19.34 16.70 -69.74
CA LEU A 280 20.52 15.95 -69.34
C LEU A 280 20.12 14.61 -68.68
N LEU A 281 19.20 14.64 -67.72
CA LEU A 281 18.69 13.43 -67.06
C LEU A 281 18.02 12.47 -68.04
N ARG A 282 17.22 13.01 -68.97
CA ARG A 282 16.59 12.22 -70.03
C ARG A 282 17.61 11.59 -70.98
N ASN A 283 18.68 12.29 -71.32
CA ASN A 283 19.74 11.74 -72.16
C ASN A 283 20.50 10.61 -71.44
N ILE A 284 20.76 10.75 -70.15
CA ILE A 284 21.33 9.66 -69.33
C ILE A 284 20.41 8.43 -69.37
N TYR A 285 19.10 8.64 -69.19
CA TYR A 285 18.11 7.56 -69.27
C TYR A 285 18.12 6.87 -70.66
N LEU A 286 18.10 7.64 -71.75
CA LEU A 286 18.10 7.10 -73.11
C LEU A 286 19.39 6.33 -73.45
N VAL A 287 20.55 6.84 -73.01
CA VAL A 287 21.84 6.20 -73.26
C VAL A 287 21.96 4.89 -72.49
N ARG A 288 21.41 4.83 -71.27
CA ARG A 288 21.27 3.60 -70.48
C ARG A 288 20.36 2.58 -71.16
N GLU A 289 19.21 3.00 -71.69
CA GLU A 289 18.27 2.13 -72.41
C GLU A 289 18.90 1.51 -73.67
N ASN A 290 19.76 2.27 -74.35
CA ASN A 290 20.50 1.82 -75.53
C ASN A 290 21.79 1.03 -75.20
N GLY A 291 22.12 0.81 -73.93
CA GLY A 291 23.31 0.04 -73.51
C GLY A 291 24.66 0.72 -73.77
N MET A 292 24.69 2.03 -74.03
CA MET A 292 25.92 2.78 -74.34
C MET A 292 26.62 3.30 -73.07
N LEU A 293 27.21 2.40 -72.29
CA LEU A 293 27.72 2.68 -70.93
C LEU A 293 28.82 3.75 -70.85
N LEU A 294 29.71 3.84 -71.86
CA LEU A 294 30.78 4.86 -71.87
C LEU A 294 30.21 6.29 -71.94
N ILE A 295 29.19 6.51 -72.77
CA ILE A 295 28.53 7.81 -72.91
C ILE A 295 27.69 8.11 -71.65
N GLU A 296 27.12 7.09 -71.03
CA GLU A 296 26.41 7.22 -69.76
C GLU A 296 27.33 7.76 -68.66
N GLU A 297 28.53 7.20 -68.54
CA GLU A 297 29.53 7.63 -67.57
C GLU A 297 29.92 9.10 -67.75
N GLU A 298 30.16 9.54 -68.99
CA GLU A 298 30.48 10.95 -69.28
C GLU A 298 29.32 11.91 -68.94
N LEU A 299 28.08 11.55 -69.30
CA LEU A 299 26.90 12.36 -68.98
C LEU A 299 26.62 12.39 -67.47
N PHE A 300 26.85 11.29 -66.76
CA PHE A 300 26.70 11.21 -65.31
C PHE A 300 27.79 11.99 -64.56
N ALA A 301 29.04 11.93 -65.03
CA ALA A 301 30.12 12.76 -64.49
C ALA A 301 29.80 14.26 -64.64
N LYS A 302 29.22 14.65 -65.79
CA LYS A 302 28.72 16.01 -66.01
C LYS A 302 27.61 16.39 -65.02
N LEU A 303 26.68 15.48 -64.70
CA LEU A 303 25.62 15.70 -63.70
C LEU A 303 26.21 15.93 -62.30
N ILE A 304 27.14 15.08 -61.86
CA ILE A 304 27.82 15.21 -60.56
C ILE A 304 28.55 16.54 -60.47
N PHE A 305 29.32 16.90 -61.50
CA PHE A 305 30.04 18.17 -61.54
C PHE A 305 29.10 19.37 -61.35
N LEU A 306 27.92 19.30 -61.99
CA LEU A 306 26.89 20.33 -61.93
C LEU A 306 26.33 20.51 -60.50
N TYR A 307 26.06 19.40 -59.80
CA TYR A 307 25.58 19.42 -58.41
C TYR A 307 26.67 19.72 -57.37
N ARG A 308 27.96 19.57 -57.72
CA ARG A 308 29.10 19.88 -56.85
C ARG A 308 29.39 21.38 -56.75
N SER A 309 28.94 22.18 -57.71
CA SER A 309 29.18 23.63 -57.77
C SER A 309 27.85 24.41 -57.94
N PRO A 310 27.39 25.15 -56.91
CA PRO A 310 26.14 25.91 -56.99
C PRO A 310 26.19 27.00 -58.06
N THR A 311 27.36 27.59 -58.29
CA THR A 311 27.57 28.64 -59.29
C THR A 311 27.31 28.11 -60.70
N THR A 312 27.80 26.90 -61.02
CA THR A 312 27.56 26.26 -62.31
C THR A 312 26.11 25.80 -62.46
N LEU A 313 25.49 25.31 -61.37
CA LEU A 313 24.07 24.94 -61.36
C LEU A 313 23.18 26.12 -61.73
N ILE A 314 23.40 27.29 -61.11
CA ILE A 314 22.64 28.52 -61.41
C ILE A 314 22.84 28.97 -62.86
N LEU A 315 24.08 28.97 -63.35
CA LEU A 315 24.37 29.34 -64.74
C LEU A 315 23.68 28.39 -65.74
N PHE A 316 23.64 27.10 -65.41
CA PHE A 316 23.00 26.08 -66.24
C PHE A 316 21.48 26.22 -66.26
N THR A 317 20.86 26.62 -65.14
CA THR A 317 19.41 26.78 -64.98
C THR A 317 18.90 28.20 -65.27
N LYS A 318 19.71 29.06 -65.89
CA LYS A 318 19.25 30.38 -66.36
C LYS A 318 18.12 30.25 -67.39
N PRO A 319 17.09 31.11 -67.35
CA PRO A 319 16.08 31.17 -68.40
C PRO A 319 16.74 31.53 -69.73
N LYS A 320 16.26 30.95 -70.83
CA LYS A 320 16.64 31.39 -72.17
C LYS A 320 16.09 32.81 -72.35
N SER A 321 16.94 33.79 -72.66
CA SER A 321 16.42 35.10 -73.10
C SER A 321 15.65 34.88 -74.40
N LYS A 322 14.45 35.44 -74.48
CA LYS A 322 13.68 35.47 -75.73
C LYS A 322 14.39 36.34 -76.77
#